data_AF-A0A536EQB9-F1
#
_entry.id   AF-A0A536EQB9-F1
#
_cell.length_a   1.000
_cell.length_b   1.000
_cell.length_c   1.000
_cell.angle_alpha   90.00
_cell.angle_beta   90.00
_cell.angle_gamma   90.00
#
_symmetry.space_group_name_H-M   'P 1'
#
loop_
_entity.id
_entity.type
_entity.pdbx_description
1 polymer ?
#
loop_
_entity_poly.entity_id
_entity_poly.type
_entity_poly.pdbx_seq_one_letter_code
_entity_poly.pdbx_strand_id
1 'polypeptide(L)'
;MVPFVRRRADMRDHPGQVALPGGGVQPGESAWEAAQREVAEEIGVPVGRLVPLGAGEPIYAAVTNFSVVPFVAHLPDPVESFVHDERELEGVLAIPLDRLLDDSEWLESDTPWRFRYLAHEESVVWGLTERIVYGLAPRLRQALAEGQSSDQPAAER
;
A
#
# COMPACT_ATOMS: atom_id res chain seq x y z
N MET A 1 -0.74 -10.53 2.93
CA MET A 1 -0.71 -9.32 3.79
C MET A 1 -0.08 -8.18 3.00
N VAL A 2 -0.49 -6.95 3.25
CA VAL A 2 0.09 -5.74 2.66
C VAL A 2 0.65 -4.88 3.80
N PRO A 3 1.94 -4.54 3.79
CA PRO A 3 2.53 -3.68 4.81
C PRO A 3 2.20 -2.21 4.57
N PHE A 4 1.95 -1.49 5.66
CA PHE A 4 1.75 -0.05 5.71
C PHE A 4 2.66 0.53 6.79
N VAL A 5 3.17 1.72 6.55
CA VAL A 5 3.95 2.48 7.54
C VAL A 5 3.01 3.38 8.34
N ARG A 6 3.22 3.44 9.65
CA ARG A 6 2.52 4.38 10.54
C ARG A 6 3.49 5.46 10.99
N ARG A 7 3.21 6.72 10.59
CA ARG A 7 3.97 7.88 11.07
C ARG A 7 3.68 8.14 12.54
N ARG A 8 4.69 8.60 13.27
CA ARG A 8 4.54 8.92 14.69
C ARG A 8 3.49 10.02 14.91
N ALA A 9 2.72 9.88 15.97
CA ALA A 9 1.69 10.85 16.36
C ALA A 9 2.23 12.24 16.75
N ASP A 10 3.54 12.37 17.01
CA ASP A 10 4.19 13.62 17.42
C ASP A 10 4.92 14.36 16.28
N MET A 11 4.86 13.84 15.05
CA MET A 11 5.41 14.52 13.87
C MET A 11 4.58 15.75 13.48
N ARG A 12 5.28 16.80 12.99
CA ARG A 12 4.64 18.04 12.52
C ARG A 12 3.71 17.82 11.33
N ASP A 13 4.07 16.90 10.45
CA ASP A 13 3.32 16.60 9.24
C ASP A 13 2.65 15.23 9.35
N HIS A 14 1.32 15.22 9.21
CA HIS A 14 0.48 14.01 9.15
C HIS A 14 0.66 12.99 10.29
N PRO A 15 0.49 13.41 11.56
CA PRO A 15 0.65 12.53 12.72
C PRO A 15 -0.32 11.35 12.69
N GLY A 16 0.18 10.14 12.97
CA GLY A 16 -0.61 8.90 13.03
C GLY A 16 -1.13 8.41 11.67
N GLN A 17 -0.69 9.02 10.55
CA GLN A 17 -1.14 8.60 9.22
C GLN A 17 -0.59 7.23 8.87
N VAL A 18 -1.48 6.37 8.36
CA VAL A 18 -1.14 5.09 7.74
C VAL A 18 -1.00 5.27 6.23
N ALA A 19 0.16 4.89 5.71
CA ALA A 19 0.48 5.00 4.29
C ALA A 19 1.11 3.71 3.76
N LEU A 20 1.02 3.51 2.45
CA LEU A 20 1.88 2.53 1.79
C LEU A 20 3.32 3.05 1.82
N PRO A 21 4.34 2.18 1.91
CA PRO A 21 5.73 2.62 1.83
C PRO A 21 5.99 3.37 0.52
N GLY A 22 6.79 4.44 0.59
CA GLY A 22 7.13 5.23 -0.59
C GLY A 22 7.52 6.66 -0.29
N GLY A 23 8.09 7.31 -1.31
CA GLY A 23 8.64 8.65 -1.20
C GLY A 23 8.97 9.29 -2.54
N GLY A 24 9.78 10.33 -2.50
CA GLY A 24 10.11 11.15 -3.66
C GLY A 24 11.17 10.50 -4.56
N VAL A 25 11.05 10.74 -5.87
CA VAL A 25 12.08 10.33 -6.84
C VAL A 25 13.30 11.25 -6.71
N GLN A 26 14.47 10.65 -6.49
CA GLN A 26 15.77 11.30 -6.44
C GLN A 26 16.39 11.48 -7.84
N PRO A 27 17.35 12.42 -8.01
CA PRO A 27 18.03 12.61 -9.30
C PRO A 27 18.71 11.33 -9.79
N GLY A 28 18.35 10.86 -10.98
CA GLY A 28 18.95 9.70 -11.62
C GLY A 28 18.25 8.37 -11.35
N GLU A 29 17.18 8.34 -10.56
CA GLU A 29 16.36 7.14 -10.34
C GLU A 29 15.02 7.23 -11.10
N SER A 30 14.49 6.08 -11.51
CA SER A 30 13.13 5.89 -11.98
C SER A 30 12.15 5.81 -10.80
N ALA A 31 10.85 5.98 -11.07
CA ALA A 31 9.82 5.86 -10.02
C ALA A 31 9.79 4.46 -9.36
N TRP A 32 10.16 3.41 -10.10
CA TRP A 32 10.25 2.06 -9.56
C TRP A 32 11.51 1.86 -8.69
N GLU A 33 12.64 2.44 -9.08
CA GLU A 33 13.86 2.43 -8.25
C GLU A 33 13.63 3.20 -6.93
N ALA A 34 12.95 4.35 -7.00
CA ALA A 34 12.53 5.10 -5.82
C ALA A 34 11.66 4.23 -4.90
N ALA A 35 10.63 3.57 -5.43
CA ALA A 35 9.73 2.72 -4.63
C ALA A 35 10.48 1.58 -3.93
N GLN A 36 11.44 0.93 -4.61
CA GLN A 36 12.24 -0.13 -3.99
C GLN A 36 13.18 0.40 -2.90
N ARG A 37 13.80 1.57 -3.12
CA ARG A 37 14.65 2.22 -2.12
C ARG A 37 13.85 2.56 -0.86
N GLU A 38 12.70 3.21 -1.02
CA GLU A 38 11.83 3.61 0.09
C GLU A 38 11.30 2.40 0.87
N VAL A 39 10.89 1.33 0.17
CA VAL A 39 10.52 0.07 0.83
C VAL A 39 11.69 -0.53 1.66
N ALA A 40 12.92 -0.43 1.15
CA ALA A 40 14.09 -0.90 1.88
C ALA A 40 14.39 -0.02 3.10
N GLU A 41 14.24 1.30 2.97
CA GLU A 41 14.49 2.28 4.04
C GLU A 41 13.41 2.22 5.13
N GLU A 42 12.14 2.15 4.76
CA GLU A 42 11.01 2.28 5.69
C GLU A 42 10.61 0.96 6.35
N ILE A 43 10.73 -0.17 5.66
CA ILE A 43 10.28 -1.47 6.18
C ILE A 43 11.33 -2.60 6.06
N GLY A 44 12.55 -2.28 5.61
CA GLY A 44 13.69 -3.20 5.68
C GLY A 44 13.69 -4.33 4.65
N VAL A 45 12.86 -4.26 3.60
CA VAL A 45 12.86 -5.27 2.52
C VAL A 45 13.97 -4.92 1.52
N PRO A 46 15.01 -5.77 1.33
CA PRO A 46 16.14 -5.42 0.47
C PRO A 46 15.74 -5.18 -0.99
N VAL A 47 16.38 -4.19 -1.61
CA VAL A 47 16.24 -3.90 -3.05
C VAL A 47 16.51 -5.16 -3.87
N GLY A 48 15.69 -5.39 -4.91
CA GLY A 48 15.79 -6.56 -5.79
C GLY A 48 15.04 -7.81 -5.29
N ARG A 49 14.45 -7.78 -4.09
CA ARG A 49 13.59 -8.88 -3.60
C ARG A 49 12.13 -8.79 -4.06
N LEU A 50 11.69 -7.61 -4.47
CA LEU A 50 10.34 -7.39 -4.98
C LEU A 50 10.24 -7.83 -6.44
N VAL A 51 9.29 -8.71 -6.73
CA VAL A 51 8.91 -9.09 -8.10
C VAL A 51 7.80 -8.15 -8.56
N PRO A 52 8.06 -7.27 -9.56
CA PRO A 52 7.05 -6.31 -10.01
C PRO A 52 5.89 -7.02 -10.72
N LEU A 53 4.67 -6.68 -10.34
CA LEU A 53 3.44 -7.16 -10.99
C LEU A 53 2.82 -6.11 -11.90
N GLY A 54 3.08 -4.82 -11.62
CA GLY A 54 2.65 -3.72 -12.47
C GLY A 54 2.57 -2.40 -11.72
N ALA A 55 2.15 -1.36 -12.43
CA ALA A 55 1.86 -0.04 -11.88
C ALA A 55 0.39 0.31 -12.08
N GLY A 56 -0.19 1.03 -11.13
CA GLY A 56 -1.47 1.70 -11.31
C GLY A 56 -1.33 3.01 -12.06
N GLU A 57 -2.46 3.65 -12.34
CA GLU A 57 -2.46 4.98 -12.96
C GLU A 57 -1.90 6.02 -11.98
N PRO A 58 -1.16 7.04 -12.47
CA PRO A 58 -0.71 8.15 -11.63
C PRO A 58 -1.89 8.89 -11.00
N ILE A 59 -1.79 9.19 -9.71
CA ILE A 59 -2.79 9.93 -8.95
C ILE A 59 -2.19 11.27 -8.53
N TYR A 60 -2.81 12.36 -8.98
CA TYR A 60 -2.43 13.70 -8.53
C TYR A 60 -2.93 13.97 -7.10
N ALA A 61 -2.00 14.28 -6.21
CA ALA A 61 -2.22 14.63 -4.82
C ALA A 61 -2.09 16.15 -4.64
N ALA A 62 -3.22 16.87 -4.78
CA ALA A 62 -3.23 18.33 -4.78
C ALA A 62 -2.67 18.97 -3.50
N VAL A 63 -2.82 18.31 -2.35
CA VAL A 63 -2.33 18.83 -1.05
C VAL A 63 -0.80 18.94 -1.04
N THR A 64 -0.11 17.97 -1.63
CA THR A 64 1.35 17.93 -1.65
C THR A 64 1.93 18.38 -3.00
N ASN A 65 1.09 18.58 -4.02
CA ASN A 65 1.46 18.89 -5.39
C ASN A 65 2.36 17.81 -6.05
N PHE A 66 2.16 16.55 -5.67
CA PHE A 66 2.85 15.40 -6.27
C PHE A 66 1.93 14.61 -7.20
N SER A 67 2.51 13.99 -8.23
CA SER A 67 1.90 12.89 -8.97
C SER A 67 2.46 11.58 -8.43
N VAL A 68 1.59 10.75 -7.84
CA VAL A 68 1.99 9.51 -7.16
C VAL A 68 1.64 8.32 -8.05
N VAL A 69 2.64 7.48 -8.34
CA VAL A 69 2.47 6.25 -9.13
C VAL A 69 2.50 5.06 -8.17
N PRO A 70 1.38 4.34 -7.97
CA PRO A 70 1.40 3.18 -7.12
C PRO A 70 1.94 1.96 -7.87
N PHE A 71 2.86 1.22 -7.25
CA PHE A 71 3.36 -0.04 -7.78
C PHE A 71 2.81 -1.22 -6.98
N VAL A 72 2.51 -2.30 -7.69
CA VAL A 72 2.15 -3.58 -7.09
C VAL A 72 3.29 -4.55 -7.32
N ALA A 73 3.78 -5.16 -6.24
CA ALA A 73 4.84 -6.14 -6.29
C ALA A 73 4.59 -7.27 -5.29
N HIS A 74 5.10 -8.45 -5.65
CA HIS A 74 5.08 -9.63 -4.82
C HIS A 74 6.45 -9.79 -4.14
N LEU A 75 6.44 -10.09 -2.84
CA LEU A 75 7.62 -10.51 -2.10
C LEU A 75 7.56 -12.04 -1.92
N PRO A 76 8.35 -12.84 -2.66
CA PRO A 76 8.22 -14.30 -2.66
C PRO A 76 8.55 -14.96 -1.33
N ASP A 77 9.64 -14.50 -0.69
CA ASP A 77 10.04 -15.00 0.63
C ASP A 77 9.73 -13.93 1.67
N PRO A 78 8.71 -14.11 2.52
CA PRO A 78 8.34 -13.13 3.52
C PRO A 78 9.53 -12.84 4.44
N VAL A 79 9.66 -11.57 4.84
CA VAL A 79 10.63 -11.19 5.88
C VAL A 79 10.12 -11.64 7.25
N GLU A 80 11.06 -12.03 8.13
CA GLU A 80 10.73 -12.43 9.50
C GLU A 80 10.13 -11.28 10.31
N SER A 81 10.63 -10.07 10.09
CA SER A 81 10.13 -8.82 10.67
C SER A 81 10.38 -7.65 9.73
N PHE A 82 9.45 -6.68 9.70
CA PHE A 82 9.72 -5.38 9.11
C PHE A 82 10.62 -4.56 10.03
N VAL A 83 11.53 -3.78 9.45
CA VAL A 83 12.47 -2.93 10.17
C VAL A 83 12.26 -1.50 9.74
N HIS A 84 12.00 -0.60 10.68
CA HIS A 84 11.79 0.82 10.43
C HIS A 84 12.65 1.68 11.36
N ASP A 85 12.93 2.92 10.98
CA ASP A 85 13.55 3.89 11.87
C ASP A 85 12.51 4.44 12.86
N GLU A 86 12.65 4.12 14.15
CA GLU A 86 11.76 4.57 15.23
C GLU A 86 11.77 6.11 15.42
N ARG A 87 12.72 6.81 14.81
CA ARG A 87 12.73 8.29 14.79
C ARG A 87 11.69 8.85 13.82
N GLU A 88 11.32 8.10 12.79
CA GLU A 88 10.43 8.55 11.71
C GLU A 88 9.08 7.82 11.74
N LEU A 89 9.08 6.54 12.11
CA LEU A 89 7.88 5.69 12.10
C LEU A 89 7.61 5.10 13.47
N GLU A 90 6.33 5.01 13.80
CA GLU A 90 5.87 4.36 15.02
C GLU A 90 5.87 2.83 14.87
N GLY A 91 5.59 2.35 13.65
CA GLY A 91 5.54 0.92 13.36
C GLY A 91 5.10 0.62 11.94
N VAL A 92 5.05 -0.69 11.66
CA VAL A 92 4.53 -1.24 10.41
C VAL A 92 3.27 -2.04 10.73
N LEU A 93 2.18 -1.68 10.07
CA LEU A 93 0.91 -2.38 10.14
C LEU A 93 0.79 -3.35 8.97
N ALA A 94 0.20 -4.52 9.19
CA ALA A 94 -0.05 -5.49 8.14
C ALA A 94 -1.55 -5.68 7.96
N ILE A 95 -2.09 -5.26 6.82
CA ILE A 95 -3.51 -5.41 6.50
C ILE A 95 -3.68 -6.59 5.53
N PRO A 96 -4.60 -7.54 5.78
CA PRO A 96 -4.92 -8.59 4.82
C PRO A 96 -5.40 -8.01 3.48
N LEU A 97 -4.96 -8.62 2.37
CA LEU A 97 -5.30 -8.12 1.03
C LEU A 97 -6.80 -8.27 0.74
N ASP A 98 -7.37 -9.41 1.09
CA ASP A 98 -8.80 -9.68 1.02
C ASP A 98 -9.62 -8.62 1.77
N ARG A 99 -9.17 -8.18 2.95
CA ARG A 99 -9.79 -7.10 3.72
C ARG A 99 -9.74 -5.76 3.00
N LEU A 100 -8.59 -5.41 2.40
CA LEU A 100 -8.47 -4.18 1.58
C LEU A 100 -9.38 -4.23 0.34
N LEU A 101 -9.63 -5.43 -0.18
CA LEU A 101 -10.47 -5.69 -1.34
C LEU A 101 -11.94 -5.96 -1.00
N ASP A 102 -12.34 -5.94 0.27
CA ASP A 102 -13.75 -6.05 0.67
C ASP A 102 -14.35 -4.65 0.80
N ASP A 103 -15.30 -4.30 -0.08
CA ASP A 103 -15.90 -2.96 -0.05
C ASP A 103 -16.72 -2.70 1.24
N SER A 104 -17.16 -3.75 1.94
CA SER A 104 -17.91 -3.63 3.21
C SER A 104 -17.04 -3.26 4.41
N GLU A 105 -15.73 -3.46 4.31
CA GLU A 105 -14.75 -3.07 5.35
C GLU A 105 -14.44 -1.56 5.34
N TRP A 106 -14.81 -0.87 4.27
CA TRP A 106 -14.60 0.56 4.13
C TRP A 106 -15.83 1.35 4.58
N LEU A 107 -15.63 2.22 5.54
CA LEU A 107 -16.64 3.09 6.12
C LEU A 107 -16.62 4.47 5.46
N GLU A 108 -17.70 5.22 5.61
CA GLU A 108 -17.78 6.63 5.22
C GLU A 108 -17.89 7.51 6.46
N SER A 109 -17.17 8.63 6.49
CA SER A 109 -17.32 9.63 7.52
C SER A 109 -18.60 10.44 7.34
N ASP A 110 -19.06 11.07 8.41
CA ASP A 110 -20.25 11.92 8.39
C ASP A 110 -19.95 13.32 7.82
N THR A 111 -21.02 14.06 7.57
CA THR A 111 -21.02 15.47 7.18
C THR A 111 -20.36 16.39 8.21
N PRO A 112 -19.82 17.55 7.78
CA PRO A 112 -19.81 18.07 6.42
C PRO A 112 -18.70 17.47 5.53
N TRP A 113 -17.73 16.75 6.11
CA TRP A 113 -16.56 16.23 5.40
C TRP A 113 -16.67 14.72 5.20
N ARG A 114 -17.32 14.31 4.12
CA ARG A 114 -17.43 12.89 3.74
C ARG A 114 -16.16 12.40 3.06
N PHE A 115 -15.58 11.34 3.61
CA PHE A 115 -14.46 10.61 3.05
C PHE A 115 -14.58 9.12 3.41
N ARG A 116 -14.01 8.28 2.55
CA ARG A 116 -13.94 6.84 2.76
C ARG A 116 -12.70 6.49 3.58
N TYR A 117 -12.82 5.55 4.51
CA TYR A 117 -11.72 5.10 5.34
C TYR A 117 -11.88 3.64 5.78
N LEU A 118 -10.77 3.00 6.14
CA LEU A 118 -10.75 1.67 6.74
C LEU A 118 -10.11 1.78 8.12
N ALA A 119 -10.84 1.39 9.16
CA ALA A 119 -10.33 1.34 10.52
C ALA A 119 -9.48 0.07 10.72
N HIS A 120 -8.28 0.23 11.23
CA HIS A 120 -7.36 -0.88 11.49
C HIS A 120 -6.54 -0.59 12.74
N GLU A 121 -6.70 -1.42 13.76
CA GLU A 121 -6.12 -1.21 15.09
C GLU A 121 -6.47 0.19 15.61
N GLU A 122 -5.50 0.94 16.14
CA GLU A 122 -5.65 2.32 16.61
C GLU A 122 -5.46 3.36 15.50
N SER A 123 -5.64 2.95 14.24
CA SER A 123 -5.32 3.78 13.08
C SER A 123 -6.38 3.68 11.99
N VAL A 124 -6.29 4.57 11.00
CA VAL A 124 -7.20 4.59 9.85
C VAL A 124 -6.43 4.74 8.55
N VAL A 125 -6.84 3.97 7.54
CA VAL A 125 -6.40 4.14 6.15
C VAL A 125 -7.42 5.04 5.45
N TRP A 126 -6.98 6.18 4.93
CA TRP A 126 -7.85 7.18 4.30
C TRP A 126 -7.06 8.06 3.33
N GLY A 127 -7.74 9.00 2.66
CA GLY A 127 -7.11 10.00 1.82
C GLY A 127 -6.42 9.40 0.59
N LEU A 128 -5.17 9.79 0.31
CA LEU A 128 -4.45 9.29 -0.86
C LEU A 128 -4.24 7.78 -0.82
N THR A 129 -3.95 7.21 0.35
CA THR A 129 -3.77 5.77 0.53
C THR A 129 -5.04 5.01 0.16
N GLU A 130 -6.20 5.48 0.62
CA GLU A 130 -7.49 4.90 0.23
C GLU A 130 -7.70 4.99 -1.28
N ARG A 131 -7.45 6.15 -1.90
CA ARG A 131 -7.60 6.32 -3.35
C ARG A 131 -6.70 5.40 -4.16
N ILE A 132 -5.49 5.13 -3.69
CA ILE A 132 -4.57 4.15 -4.31
C ILE A 132 -5.19 2.75 -4.23
N VAL A 133 -5.62 2.31 -3.05
CA VAL A 133 -6.23 0.97 -2.87
C VAL A 133 -7.49 0.84 -3.72
N TYR A 134 -8.37 1.85 -3.70
CA TYR A 134 -9.58 1.89 -4.51
C TYR A 134 -9.29 1.78 -6.02
N GLY A 135 -8.29 2.51 -6.51
CA GLY A 135 -7.90 2.48 -7.93
C GLY A 135 -7.30 1.14 -8.37
N LEU A 136 -6.60 0.44 -7.46
CA LEU A 136 -6.01 -0.87 -7.75
C LEU A 136 -6.99 -2.03 -7.58
N ALA A 137 -8.00 -1.89 -6.71
CA ALA A 137 -8.88 -2.99 -6.30
C ALA A 137 -9.54 -3.75 -7.46
N PRO A 138 -10.11 -3.11 -8.50
CA PRO A 138 -10.71 -3.84 -9.61
C PRO A 138 -9.72 -4.77 -10.34
N ARG A 139 -8.50 -4.29 -10.61
CA ARG A 139 -7.47 -5.07 -11.30
C ARG A 139 -6.94 -6.19 -10.41
N LEU A 140 -6.77 -5.95 -9.12
CA LEU A 140 -6.34 -6.97 -8.16
C LEU A 140 -7.39 -8.08 -8.01
N ARG A 141 -8.68 -7.73 -7.87
CA ARG A 141 -9.78 -8.71 -7.81
C ARG A 141 -9.84 -9.56 -9.08
N GLN A 142 -9.69 -8.94 -10.26
CA GLN A 142 -9.65 -9.67 -11.53
C GLN A 142 -8.48 -10.66 -11.59
N ALA A 143 -7.26 -10.20 -11.30
CA ALA A 143 -6.06 -11.04 -11.33
C ALA A 143 -6.16 -12.24 -10.38
N LEU A 144 -6.72 -12.05 -9.17
CA LEU A 144 -6.94 -13.13 -8.21
C LEU A 144 -7.97 -14.16 -8.71
N ALA A 145 -9.04 -13.73 -9.37
CA ALA A 145 -10.04 -14.62 -9.95
C ALA A 145 -9.49 -15.47 -11.12
N GLU A 146 -8.65 -14.86 -11.97
CA GLU A 146 -7.98 -15.55 -13.09
C GLU A 146 -6.94 -16.57 -12.57
N GLY A 147 -6.18 -16.21 -11.53
CA GLY A 147 -5.22 -17.11 -10.87
C GLY A 147 -5.89 -18.34 -10.24
N GLN A 148 -7.05 -18.18 -9.62
CA GLN A 148 -7.83 -19.28 -9.04
C GLN A 148 -8.44 -20.21 -10.09
N SER A 149 -8.80 -19.67 -11.26
CA SER A 149 -9.36 -20.47 -12.37
C SER A 149 -8.30 -21.35 -13.06
N SER A 150 -7.02 -21.01 -12.92
CA SER A 150 -5.89 -21.72 -13.53
C SER A 150 -5.44 -22.95 -12.72
N ASP A 151 -5.87 -23.06 -11.46
CA ASP A 151 -5.44 -24.09 -10.49
C ASP A 151 -6.50 -25.20 -10.30
N GLN A 152 -7.55 -25.21 -11.12
CA GLN A 152 -8.55 -26.27 -11.10
C GLN A 152 -8.06 -27.43 -11.98
N PRO A 153 -7.68 -28.61 -11.41
CA PRO A 153 -7.26 -29.73 -12.22
C PRO A 153 -8.43 -30.11 -13.13
N ALA A 154 -8.14 -30.31 -14.42
CA ALA A 154 -9.08 -30.87 -15.38
C ALA A 154 -9.68 -32.12 -14.75
N ALA A 155 -10.96 -32.04 -14.35
CA ALA A 155 -11.69 -33.17 -13.85
C ALA A 155 -11.72 -34.20 -14.97
N GLU A 156 -10.98 -35.30 -14.79
CA GLU A 156 -11.12 -36.48 -15.63
C GLU A 156 -12.57 -36.95 -15.57
N ARG A 157 -13.31 -36.78 -16.67
CA ARG A 157 -14.22 -37.78 -17.25
C ARG A 157 -14.79 -37.33 -18.60
#